data_AF-A0A7W9NJA6-F1
#
_entry.id   AF-A0A7W9NJA6-F1
#
_cell.length_a   1.000
_cell.length_b   1.000
_cell.length_c   1.000
_cell.angle_alpha   90.00
_cell.angle_beta   90.00
_cell.angle_gamma   90.00
#
_symmetry.space_group_name_H-M   'P 1'
#
loop_
_entity.id
_entity.type
_entity.pdbx_description
1 polymer ?
#
loop_
_entity_poly.entity_id
_entity_poly.type
_entity_poly.pdbx_seq_one_letter_code
_entity_poly.pdbx_strand_id
1 'polypeptide(L)'
;MGDKFDMGGAHISGSAIGHRATVNNYGGAPDALLAALVERRSDLLGDAPADRRDDVRARLDEIEAQLRSRRPDKEVVRSGWQRIAGIVGVLSEPVMEVTKLIAKFLA
;
A
#
# COMPACT_ATOMS: atom_id res chain seq x y z
N MET A 1 -39.39 -29.02 33.91
CA MET A 1 -39.03 -28.59 32.55
C MET A 1 -38.40 -27.21 32.65
N GLY A 2 -37.17 -27.05 32.16
CA GLY A 2 -36.26 -25.96 32.53
C GLY A 2 -36.48 -24.65 31.79
N ASP A 3 -36.66 -23.59 32.57
CA ASP A 3 -36.32 -22.22 32.26
C ASP A 3 -34.79 -22.06 32.27
N LYS A 4 -34.21 -21.48 31.22
CA LYS A 4 -32.76 -21.21 31.11
C LYS A 4 -32.52 -19.89 30.39
N PHE A 5 -32.78 -18.79 31.08
CA PHE A 5 -32.01 -17.57 30.86
C PHE A 5 -30.96 -17.48 31.97
N ASP A 6 -29.70 -17.75 31.62
CA ASP A 6 -28.56 -17.22 32.37
C ASP A 6 -27.55 -16.69 31.36
N MET A 7 -27.57 -15.37 31.19
CA MET A 7 -26.56 -14.60 30.48
C MET A 7 -25.30 -14.60 31.35
N GLY A 8 -24.49 -15.65 31.19
CA GLY A 8 -23.12 -15.67 31.69
C GLY A 8 -22.31 -14.56 31.03
N GLY A 9 -22.02 -13.51 31.80
CA GLY A 9 -21.30 -12.33 31.37
C GLY A 9 -19.95 -12.63 30.72
N ALA A 10 -19.79 -12.17 29.49
CA ALA A 10 -18.48 -12.01 28.86
C ALA A 10 -18.00 -10.58 29.06
N HIS A 11 -17.43 -10.31 30.25
CA HIS A 11 -16.43 -9.25 30.38
C HIS A 11 -15.15 -9.75 29.69
N ILE A 12 -14.82 -9.15 28.55
CA ILE A 12 -13.46 -9.16 28.01
C ILE A 12 -12.98 -7.72 27.86
N SER A 13 -12.74 -7.09 29.00
CA SER A 13 -11.70 -6.06 29.10
C SER A 13 -10.41 -6.78 29.53
N GLY A 14 -9.48 -6.93 28.59
CA GLY A 14 -8.22 -7.62 28.81
C GLY A 14 -7.27 -7.36 27.67
N SER A 15 -6.56 -6.23 27.77
CA SER A 15 -5.41 -5.81 26.99
C SER A 15 -4.57 -6.96 26.44
N ALA A 16 -4.72 -7.25 25.16
CA ALA A 16 -3.66 -7.86 24.37
C ALA A 16 -3.06 -6.76 23.49
N ILE A 17 -2.09 -6.04 24.04
CA ILE A 17 -1.03 -5.40 23.24
C ILE A 17 -0.21 -6.57 22.68
N GLY A 18 -0.79 -7.24 21.68
CA GLY A 18 -0.20 -8.29 20.89
C GLY A 18 0.45 -7.64 19.68
N HIS A 19 1.70 -7.24 19.86
CA HIS A 19 2.62 -6.90 18.80
C HIS A 19 2.54 -7.97 17.69
N ARG A 20 2.33 -7.53 16.44
CA ARG A 20 2.25 -8.37 15.23
C ARG A 20 0.96 -9.20 15.10
N ALA A 21 -0.17 -8.51 15.14
CA ALA A 21 -1.26 -8.91 14.26
C ALA A 21 -0.75 -8.80 12.82
N THR A 22 -0.25 -9.92 12.29
CA THR A 22 -0.17 -10.18 10.85
C THR A 22 -1.60 -10.21 10.35
N VAL A 23 -2.24 -9.04 10.30
CA VAL A 23 -3.49 -8.82 9.61
C VAL A 23 -3.09 -8.86 8.14
N ASN A 24 -2.89 -10.09 7.64
CA ASN A 24 -2.85 -10.43 6.23
C ASN A 24 -4.28 -10.29 5.67
N ASN A 25 -4.94 -9.19 5.99
CA ASN A 25 -6.02 -8.68 5.20
C ASN A 25 -5.31 -8.01 4.03
N TYR A 26 -4.95 -8.82 3.03
CA TYR A 26 -4.79 -8.27 1.70
C TYR A 26 -6.14 -7.63 1.39
N GLY A 27 -6.26 -6.33 1.67
CA GLY A 27 -7.25 -5.49 1.02
C GLY A 27 -7.14 -5.69 -0.49
N GLY A 28 -8.11 -5.18 -1.25
CA GLY A 28 -8.08 -5.34 -2.70
C GLY A 28 -6.71 -4.96 -3.27
N ALA A 29 -6.37 -5.43 -4.47
CA ALA A 29 -5.14 -5.04 -5.17
C ALA A 29 -4.69 -3.55 -4.97
N PRO A 30 -5.59 -2.54 -4.95
CA PRO A 30 -5.21 -1.17 -4.60
C PRO A 30 -4.63 -0.96 -3.19
N ASP A 31 -5.16 -1.61 -2.15
CA ASP A 31 -4.70 -1.46 -0.77
C ASP A 31 -3.29 -2.02 -0.57
N ALA A 32 -3.01 -3.20 -1.15
CA ALA A 32 -1.69 -3.83 -1.07
C ALA A 32 -0.63 -2.98 -1.80
N LEU A 33 -1.00 -2.40 -2.95
CA LEU A 33 -0.13 -1.50 -3.70
C LEU A 33 0.10 -0.18 -2.95
N LEU A 34 -0.95 0.40 -2.36
CA LEU A 34 -0.85 1.62 -1.56
C LEU A 34 0.07 1.42 -0.35
N ALA A 35 -0.08 0.31 0.38
CA ALA A 35 0.77 -0.01 1.52
C ALA A 35 2.26 -0.13 1.12
N ALA A 36 2.54 -0.82 0.02
CA ALA A 36 3.92 -0.97 -0.48
C ALA A 36 4.53 0.37 -0.93
N LEU A 37 3.74 1.23 -1.60
CA LEU A 37 4.20 2.56 -2.01
C LEU A 37 4.54 3.44 -0.81
N VAL A 38 3.71 3.42 0.24
CA VAL A 38 3.95 4.18 1.47
C VAL A 38 5.20 3.68 2.19
N GLU A 39 5.37 2.36 2.31
CA GLU A 39 6.55 1.75 2.95
C GLU A 39 7.85 2.10 2.20
N ARG A 40 7.84 2.04 0.87
CA ARG A 40 9.04 2.21 0.02
C ARG A 40 9.26 3.63 -0.47
N ARG A 41 8.41 4.59 -0.06
CA ARG A 41 8.49 5.99 -0.49
C ARG A 41 9.85 6.61 -0.19
N SER A 42 10.40 6.36 0.99
CA SER A 42 11.70 6.90 1.39
C SER A 42 12.85 6.30 0.58
N ASP A 43 12.81 4.99 0.29
CA ASP A 43 13.81 4.32 -0.56
C ASP A 43 13.77 4.88 -1.98
N LEU A 44 12.58 4.95 -2.59
CA LEU A 44 12.39 5.48 -3.95
C LEU A 44 12.85 6.94 -4.09
N LEU A 45 12.63 7.78 -3.07
CA LEU A 45 13.13 9.14 -3.04
C LEU A 45 14.63 9.23 -2.76
N GLY A 46 15.18 8.28 -2.01
CA GLY A 46 16.61 8.15 -1.73
C GLY A 46 17.41 7.81 -2.99
N ASP A 47 16.93 6.81 -3.74
CA ASP A 47 17.51 6.34 -4.99
C ASP A 47 17.32 7.33 -6.16
N ALA A 48 16.30 8.19 -6.10
CA ALA A 48 16.07 9.19 -7.13
C ALA A 48 17.19 10.27 -7.12
N PRO A 49 17.69 10.68 -8.31
CA PRO A 49 18.66 11.77 -8.44
C PRO A 49 18.08 13.09 -7.93
N ALA A 50 18.91 13.90 -7.25
CA ALA A 50 18.47 15.08 -6.48
C ALA A 50 17.57 16.04 -7.28
N ASP A 51 17.95 16.41 -8.50
CA ASP A 51 17.18 17.29 -9.41
C ASP A 51 15.84 16.70 -9.87
N ARG A 52 15.59 15.41 -9.66
CA ARG A 52 14.35 14.72 -10.05
C ARG A 52 13.56 14.18 -8.87
N ARG A 53 14.04 14.33 -7.63
CA ARG A 53 13.34 13.86 -6.42
C ARG A 53 11.95 14.46 -6.28
N ASP A 54 11.77 15.72 -6.66
CA ASP A 54 10.46 16.37 -6.58
C ASP A 54 9.47 15.84 -7.64
N ASP A 55 9.96 15.52 -8.84
CA ASP A 55 9.14 14.84 -9.88
C ASP A 55 8.71 13.45 -9.40
N VAL A 56 9.62 12.66 -8.82
CA VAL A 56 9.30 11.36 -8.22
C VAL A 56 8.30 11.50 -7.07
N ARG A 57 8.48 12.48 -6.19
CA ARG A 57 7.55 12.77 -5.09
C ARG A 57 6.15 13.09 -5.61
N ALA A 58 6.04 14.02 -6.56
CA ALA A 58 4.77 14.42 -7.14
C ALA A 58 4.04 13.24 -7.82
N ARG A 59 4.77 12.36 -8.49
CA ARG A 59 4.20 11.15 -9.11
C ARG A 59 3.78 10.11 -8.09
N LEU A 60 4.54 9.93 -7.01
CA LEU A 60 4.13 9.06 -5.91
C LEU A 60 2.84 9.56 -5.27
N ASP A 61 2.71 10.87 -5.01
CA ASP A 61 1.46 11.47 -4.51
C ASP A 61 0.29 11.28 -5.48
N GLU A 62 0.50 11.45 -6.77
CA GLU A 62 -0.53 11.23 -7.80
C GLU A 62 -1.01 9.77 -7.80
N ILE A 63 -0.09 8.81 -7.75
CA ILE A 63 -0.43 7.39 -7.70
C ILE A 63 -1.18 7.06 -6.40
N GLU A 64 -0.70 7.55 -5.25
CA GLU A 64 -1.38 7.34 -3.96
C GLU A 64 -2.81 7.92 -3.96
N ALA A 65 -3.00 9.11 -4.55
CA ALA A 65 -4.33 9.71 -4.68
C ALA A 65 -5.25 8.86 -5.56
N GLN A 66 -4.74 8.31 -6.67
CA GLN A 66 -5.50 7.38 -7.52
C GLN A 66 -5.89 6.13 -6.74
N LEU A 67 -4.96 5.50 -6.02
CA LEU A 67 -5.23 4.26 -5.27
C LEU A 67 -6.22 4.46 -4.11
N ARG A 68 -6.28 5.67 -3.53
CA ARG A 68 -7.29 6.05 -2.53
C ARG A 68 -8.65 6.38 -3.14
N SER A 69 -8.74 6.59 -4.45
CA SER A 69 -9.99 6.85 -5.16
C SER A 69 -10.86 5.60 -5.24
N ARG A 70 -12.18 5.78 -5.18
CA ARG A 70 -13.15 4.69 -5.41
C ARG A 70 -13.10 4.13 -6.83
N ARG A 71 -12.60 4.92 -7.79
CA ARG A 71 -12.38 4.55 -9.19
C ARG A 71 -10.99 5.02 -9.59
N PRO A 72 -9.94 4.25 -9.29
CA PRO A 72 -8.59 4.62 -9.69
C PRO A 72 -8.46 4.60 -11.20
N ASP A 73 -7.81 5.63 -11.75
CA ASP A 73 -7.43 5.64 -13.15
C ASP A 73 -6.15 4.80 -13.36
N LYS A 74 -6.32 3.63 -13.97
CA LYS A 74 -5.23 2.68 -14.21
C LYS A 74 -4.14 3.24 -15.13
N GLU A 75 -4.50 4.10 -16.09
CA GLU A 75 -3.53 4.68 -17.02
C GLU A 75 -2.68 5.76 -16.34
N VAL A 76 -3.28 6.53 -15.42
CA VAL A 76 -2.53 7.48 -14.57
C VAL A 76 -1.54 6.74 -13.68
N VAL A 77 -1.96 5.67 -13.01
CA VAL A 77 -1.09 4.84 -12.16
C VAL A 77 0.07 4.26 -12.98
N ARG A 78 -0.22 3.72 -14.17
CA ARG A 78 0.78 3.14 -15.07
C ARG A 78 1.79 4.18 -15.55
N SER A 79 1.31 5.31 -16.08
CA SER A 79 2.16 6.37 -16.63
C SER A 79 3.04 7.00 -15.55
N GLY A 80 2.46 7.30 -14.38
CA GLY A 80 3.18 7.81 -13.23
C GLY A 80 4.30 6.85 -12.79
N TRP A 81 3.99 5.55 -12.74
CA TRP A 81 4.97 4.54 -12.35
C TRP A 81 6.10 4.37 -13.36
N GLN A 82 5.80 4.31 -14.66
CA GLN A 82 6.82 4.20 -15.70
C GLN A 82 7.83 5.34 -15.62
N ARG A 83 7.37 6.54 -15.26
CA ARG A 83 8.23 7.71 -15.06
C ARG A 83 9.10 7.58 -13.82
N ILE A 84 8.55 7.15 -12.69
CA ILE A 84 9.33 6.88 -11.47
C ILE A 84 10.41 5.83 -11.75
N ALA A 85 10.05 4.71 -12.36
CA ALA A 85 10.97 3.63 -12.69
C ALA A 85 12.08 4.07 -13.66
N GLY A 86 11.77 4.97 -14.61
CA GLY A 86 12.75 5.57 -15.50
C GLY A 86 13.74 6.52 -14.82
N ILE A 87 13.33 7.16 -13.71
CA ILE A 87 14.18 8.10 -12.94
C ILE A 87 15.01 7.36 -11.89
N VAL A 88 14.39 6.45 -11.15
CA VAL A 88 15.00 5.70 -10.04
C VAL A 88 15.88 4.56 -10.55
N GLY A 89 15.60 4.04 -11.74
CA GLY A 89 16.26 2.88 -12.32
C GLY A 89 15.41 1.63 -12.16
N VAL A 90 15.13 0.96 -13.27
CA VAL A 90 14.25 -0.22 -13.34
C VAL A 90 14.81 -1.46 -12.63
N LEU A 91 16.09 -1.45 -12.29
CA LEU A 91 16.79 -2.57 -11.65
C LEU A 91 16.92 -2.43 -10.13
N SER A 92 16.43 -1.33 -9.55
CA SER A 92 16.43 -1.16 -8.10
C SER A 92 15.43 -2.13 -7.48
N GLU A 93 15.83 -2.85 -6.43
CA GLU A 93 14.98 -3.78 -5.68
C GLU A 93 13.60 -3.18 -5.30
N PRO A 94 13.50 -1.94 -4.77
CA PRO A 94 12.19 -1.34 -4.46
C PRO A 94 11.31 -1.14 -5.70
N VAL A 95 11.90 -0.84 -6.87
CA VAL A 95 11.15 -0.67 -8.12
C VAL A 95 10.63 -2.01 -8.62
N MET A 96 11.39 -3.10 -8.51
CA MET A 96 10.92 -4.42 -8.95
C MET A 96 9.74 -4.92 -8.12
N GLU A 97 9.79 -4.77 -6.80
CA GLU A 97 8.72 -5.20 -5.89
C GLU A 97 7.41 -4.45 -6.15
N VAL A 98 7.47 -3.12 -6.25
CA VAL A 98 6.29 -2.28 -6.55
C VAL A 98 5.77 -2.53 -7.97
N THR A 99 6.65 -2.78 -8.94
CA THR A 99 6.23 -3.10 -10.33
C THR A 99 5.37 -4.37 -10.39
N LYS A 100 5.68 -5.40 -9.60
CA LYS A 100 4.85 -6.62 -9.52
C LYS A 100 3.46 -6.33 -8.98
N LEU A 101 3.34 -5.45 -7.99
CA LEU A 101 2.06 -5.05 -7.42
C LEU A 101 1.24 -4.20 -8.39
N ILE A 102 1.90 -3.31 -9.13
CA ILE A 102 1.27 -2.52 -10.20
C ILE A 102 0.75 -3.44 -11.31
N ALA A 103 1.54 -4.42 -11.76
CA ALA A 103 1.09 -5.37 -12.76
C ALA A 103 -0.17 -6.14 -12.31
N LYS A 104 -0.24 -6.56 -11.04
CA LYS A 104 -1.43 -7.20 -10.46
C LYS A 104 -2.63 -6.26 -10.37
N PHE A 105 -2.40 -4.99 -10.07
CA PHE A 105 -3.44 -3.97 -10.02
C PHE A 105 -4.00 -3.63 -11.41
N LEU A 106 -3.16 -3.65 -12.44
CA LEU A 106 -3.52 -3.33 -13.82
C LEU A 106 -4.25 -4.48 -14.54
N ALA A 107 -3.97 -5.73 -14.17
CA ALA A 107 -4.71 -6.91 -14.62
C ALA A 107 -6.22 -6.81 -14.34
#